data_AF-A0A395CTM0-F1
#
_entry.id   AF-A0A395CTM0-F1
#
_cell.length_a   1.000
_cell.length_b   1.000
_cell.length_c   1.000
_cell.angle_alpha   90.00
_cell.angle_beta   90.00
_cell.angle_gamma   90.00
#
_symmetry.space_group_name_H-M   'P 1'
#
loop_
_entity.id
_entity.type
_entity.pdbx_description
1 polymer ?
#
loop_
_entity_poly.entity_id
_entity_poly.type
_entity_poly.pdbx_seq_one_letter_code
_entity_poly.pdbx_strand_id
1 'polypeptide(L)'
;YNKRWRFAPDAMERFDTRERDFLDRQLNETKHLARVAKQYLECVAPDVWVVTGNLTSLLRHKWGLNSILGDNRKNRDDHRHHAVDAAAIGCISRSILNRLAQRAGESESNEERGRIADDIPDPYPTFRDDVRELVRKTIVSHKPEHAKGGALHEDTAYGLVRDEKECKIGNLVYRKALITLTPKEIERVRDPDLRKKLLTLRDAAQASDEKLEAALIAFAQAEARTDQERTGKPRSPIRHVRLLKPEAANVEIKDRRNGEPYKAVVPGENWCMDVVSLRDGNGGHVWKGFAASLFEVNQKVWRPQWERDRIGGKLVMRLHKGDLVEIDDKDGERRIKKVVRLSPSNGIVYLVGHNEAGELQKRHDDPDDPFRWDFANIGGMRARNAQKIEIDELGRVCG
;
A
#
# COMPACT_ATOMS: atom_id res chain seq x y z
N TYR A 1 33.05 9.20 -14.81
CA TYR A 1 33.02 9.77 -13.44
C TYR A 1 31.58 9.75 -12.94
N ASN A 2 31.16 8.87 -11.99
CA ASN A 2 30.10 9.19 -11.01
C ASN A 2 29.75 8.05 -10.01
N LYS A 3 30.73 7.45 -9.31
CA LYS A 3 30.44 6.55 -8.15
C LYS A 3 31.10 7.03 -6.85
N ARG A 4 31.87 8.13 -6.89
CA ARG A 4 32.54 8.71 -5.71
C ARG A 4 31.55 9.13 -4.62
N TRP A 5 30.37 9.60 -5.01
CA TRP A 5 29.35 10.02 -4.07
C TRP A 5 28.88 8.88 -3.15
N ARG A 6 28.99 7.61 -3.58
CA ARG A 6 28.62 6.43 -2.77
C ARG A 6 29.50 6.22 -1.53
N PHE A 7 30.62 6.92 -1.44
CA PHE A 7 31.58 6.85 -0.34
C PHE A 7 31.72 8.18 0.41
N ALA A 8 30.89 9.17 0.08
CA ALA A 8 30.89 10.45 0.78
C ALA A 8 30.13 10.31 2.13
N PRO A 9 30.38 11.19 3.12
CA PRO A 9 29.71 11.12 4.43
C PRO A 9 28.18 11.23 4.34
N ASP A 10 27.68 11.94 3.33
CA ASP A 10 26.26 12.10 3.00
C ASP A 10 25.71 10.94 2.15
N ALA A 11 26.52 9.94 1.79
CA ALA A 11 26.13 8.87 0.85
C ALA A 11 24.88 8.11 1.29
N MET A 12 24.74 7.83 2.59
CA MET A 12 23.59 7.09 3.12
C MET A 12 22.32 7.94 3.08
N GLU A 13 22.42 9.23 3.43
CA GLU A 13 21.33 10.18 3.32
C GLU A 13 20.93 10.39 1.86
N ARG A 14 21.90 10.47 0.95
CA ARG A 14 21.67 10.57 -0.50
C ARG A 14 21.05 9.30 -1.10
N PHE A 15 21.42 8.14 -0.58
CA PHE A 15 20.82 6.85 -0.94
C PHE A 15 19.36 6.78 -0.47
N ASP A 16 19.10 7.17 0.78
CA ASP A 16 17.75 7.17 1.37
C ASP A 16 16.82 8.23 0.76
N THR A 17 17.36 9.38 0.33
CA THR A 17 16.58 10.51 -0.20
C THR A 17 16.52 10.60 -1.74
N ARG A 18 17.52 10.12 -2.48
CA ARG A 18 17.61 10.35 -3.94
C ARG A 18 17.80 9.13 -4.82
N GLU A 19 18.13 7.94 -4.33
CA GLU A 19 18.29 6.77 -5.20
C GLU A 19 17.94 5.48 -4.45
N ARG A 20 16.64 5.25 -4.20
CA ARG A 20 16.19 3.85 -4.17
C ARG A 20 16.38 3.31 -5.58
N ASP A 21 17.30 2.35 -5.73
CA ASP A 21 17.49 1.47 -6.91
C ASP A 21 16.17 0.94 -7.51
N PHE A 22 15.08 0.98 -6.74
CA PHE A 22 13.72 0.66 -7.14
C PHE A 22 13.20 1.49 -8.33
N LEU A 23 13.42 2.81 -8.37
CA LEU A 23 12.93 3.65 -9.48
C LEU A 23 13.69 3.36 -10.79
N ASP A 24 15.02 3.24 -10.71
CA ASP A 24 15.85 2.89 -11.86
C ASP A 24 15.57 1.47 -12.37
N ARG A 25 15.31 0.53 -11.47
CA ARG A 25 14.86 -0.81 -11.82
C ARG A 25 13.52 -0.79 -12.56
N GLN A 26 12.52 -0.06 -12.04
CA GLN A 26 11.22 0.10 -12.70
C GLN A 26 11.36 0.77 -14.08
N LEU A 27 12.24 1.75 -14.23
CA LEU A 27 12.53 2.39 -15.52
C LEU A 27 13.16 1.40 -16.50
N ASN A 28 14.11 0.57 -16.06
CA ASN A 28 14.72 -0.45 -16.90
C ASN A 28 13.73 -1.56 -17.30
N GLU A 29 12.89 -2.00 -16.37
CA GLU A 29 11.81 -2.96 -16.63
C GLU A 29 10.81 -2.40 -17.65
N THR A 30 10.37 -1.15 -17.49
CA THR A 30 9.46 -0.49 -18.44
C THR A 30 10.06 -0.41 -19.85
N LYS A 31 11.35 -0.07 -19.98
CA LYS A 31 12.08 -0.08 -21.27
C LYS A 31 12.16 -1.47 -21.89
N HIS A 32 12.31 -2.51 -21.08
CA HIS A 32 12.33 -3.88 -21.56
C HIS A 32 10.94 -4.31 -22.05
N LEU A 33 9.90 -4.07 -21.26
CA LEU A 33 8.50 -4.37 -21.62
C LEU A 33 8.08 -3.67 -22.92
N ALA A 34 8.42 -2.39 -23.10
CA ALA A 34 8.13 -1.67 -24.34
C ALA A 34 8.80 -2.30 -25.57
N ARG A 35 10.05 -2.79 -25.43
CA ARG A 35 10.77 -3.48 -26.51
C ARG A 35 10.12 -4.81 -26.88
N VAL A 36 9.76 -5.61 -25.87
CA VAL A 36 9.08 -6.90 -26.07
C VAL A 36 7.69 -6.71 -26.67
N ALA A 37 6.92 -5.74 -26.17
CA ALA A 37 5.60 -5.41 -26.70
C ALA A 37 5.66 -5.00 -28.17
N LYS A 38 6.66 -4.18 -28.56
CA LYS A 38 6.90 -3.83 -29.96
C LYS A 38 7.15 -5.07 -30.82
N GLN A 39 8.07 -5.95 -30.40
CA GLN A 39 8.39 -7.18 -31.13
C GLN A 39 7.16 -8.06 -31.32
N TYR A 40 6.33 -8.20 -30.29
CA TYR A 40 5.10 -8.97 -30.37
C TYR A 40 4.07 -8.35 -31.33
N LEU A 41 3.87 -7.03 -31.23
CA LEU A 41 2.92 -6.30 -32.09
C LEU A 41 3.36 -6.33 -33.56
N GLU A 42 4.67 -6.27 -33.85
CA GLU A 42 5.21 -6.38 -35.22
C GLU A 42 4.89 -7.73 -35.88
N CYS A 43 4.59 -8.79 -35.10
CA CYS A 43 4.15 -10.07 -35.65
C CYS A 43 2.70 -10.08 -36.14
N VAL A 44 1.86 -9.16 -35.65
CA VAL A 44 0.40 -9.17 -35.89
C VAL A 44 -0.13 -7.89 -36.56
N ALA A 45 0.65 -6.81 -36.53
CA ALA A 45 0.26 -5.52 -37.09
C ALA A 45 1.36 -4.98 -38.03
N PRO A 46 1.01 -4.66 -39.30
CA PRO A 46 1.88 -3.85 -40.14
C PRO A 46 1.85 -2.42 -39.58
N ASP A 47 3.02 -1.84 -39.32
CA ASP A 47 3.21 -0.47 -38.82
C ASP A 47 3.15 -0.21 -37.31
N VAL A 48 4.14 -0.74 -36.61
CA VAL A 48 4.40 -0.43 -35.19
C VAL A 48 5.61 0.50 -35.06
N TRP A 49 5.47 1.60 -34.30
CA TRP A 49 6.60 2.46 -33.91
C TRP A 49 6.55 2.79 -32.42
N VAL A 50 7.67 3.26 -31.89
CA VAL A 50 7.82 3.60 -30.47
C VAL A 50 8.13 5.09 -30.35
N VAL A 51 7.44 5.75 -29.43
CA VAL A 51 7.66 7.15 -29.10
C VAL A 51 8.43 7.22 -27.78
N THR A 52 9.46 8.07 -27.70
CA THR A 52 10.21 8.26 -26.45
C THR A 52 9.45 9.17 -25.49
N GLY A 53 9.60 8.96 -24.18
CA GLY A 53 8.90 9.77 -23.16
C GLY A 53 9.21 11.27 -23.26
N ASN A 54 10.42 11.64 -23.68
CA ASN A 54 10.79 13.04 -23.92
C ASN A 54 9.96 13.66 -25.06
N LEU A 55 9.78 12.90 -26.15
CA LEU A 55 8.99 13.35 -27.29
C LEU A 55 7.50 13.50 -26.93
N THR A 56 6.95 12.52 -26.19
CA THR A 56 5.59 12.61 -25.67
C THR A 56 5.42 13.82 -24.76
N SER A 57 6.37 14.09 -23.86
CA SER A 57 6.32 15.25 -22.96
C SER A 57 6.35 16.57 -23.71
N LEU A 58 7.18 16.68 -24.75
CA LEU A 58 7.29 17.86 -25.59
C LEU A 58 5.96 18.16 -26.31
N LEU A 59 5.37 17.15 -26.94
CA LEU A 59 4.12 17.30 -27.68
C LEU A 59 2.91 17.51 -26.76
N ARG A 60 2.87 16.87 -25.60
CA ARG A 60 1.87 17.16 -24.57
C ARG A 60 1.89 18.62 -24.12
N HIS A 61 3.09 19.19 -23.97
CA HIS A 61 3.23 20.59 -23.62
C HIS A 61 2.73 21.49 -24.76
N LYS A 62 3.16 21.20 -26.00
CA LYS A 62 2.75 21.95 -27.19
C LYS A 62 1.23 21.98 -27.37
N TRP A 63 0.57 20.83 -27.29
CA TRP A 63 -0.89 20.71 -27.44
C TRP A 63 -1.67 21.10 -26.17
N GLY A 64 -0.99 21.68 -25.17
CA GLY A 64 -1.64 22.17 -23.95
C GLY A 64 -2.30 21.10 -23.08
N LEU A 65 -1.88 19.83 -23.20
CA LEU A 65 -2.50 18.70 -22.53
C LEU A 65 -2.10 18.56 -21.04
N ASN A 66 -1.02 19.21 -20.62
CA ASN A 66 -0.52 19.11 -19.24
C ASN A 66 -1.50 19.68 -18.21
N SER A 67 -2.32 20.67 -18.58
CA SER A 67 -3.32 21.29 -17.70
C SER A 67 -4.67 20.59 -17.65
N ILE A 68 -4.83 19.43 -18.30
CA ILE A 68 -6.13 18.73 -18.33
C ILE A 68 -6.51 18.19 -16.95
N LEU A 69 -5.54 17.77 -16.13
CA LEU A 69 -5.74 17.10 -14.83
C LEU A 69 -5.14 17.87 -13.64
N GLY A 70 -4.78 19.13 -13.81
CA GLY A 70 -4.22 19.96 -12.73
C GLY A 70 -3.61 21.26 -13.26
N ASP A 71 -2.87 21.96 -12.40
CA ASP A 71 -2.04 23.09 -12.82
C ASP A 71 -0.96 22.60 -13.79
N ASN A 72 -0.49 23.46 -14.70
CA ASN A 72 0.36 23.21 -15.89
C ASN A 72 1.59 22.24 -15.78
N ARG A 73 1.83 21.58 -14.66
CA ARG A 73 2.78 20.47 -14.42
C ARG A 73 2.08 19.10 -14.54
N LYS A 74 2.85 18.06 -14.91
CA LYS A 74 2.33 16.69 -15.03
C LYS A 74 1.84 16.18 -13.67
N ASN A 75 0.53 16.23 -13.42
CA ASN A 75 -0.09 15.61 -12.24
C ASN A 75 0.02 14.09 -12.33
N ARG A 76 0.74 13.46 -11.39
CA ARG A 76 0.92 12.01 -11.29
C ARG A 76 -0.02 11.36 -10.26
N ASP A 77 -0.77 12.19 -9.56
CA ASP A 77 -1.68 11.78 -8.49
C ASP A 77 -3.08 11.43 -9.01
N ASP A 78 -3.28 11.50 -10.34
CA ASP A 78 -4.48 11.02 -11.04
C ASP A 78 -4.10 10.04 -12.16
N HIS A 79 -4.50 8.77 -12.06
CA HIS A 79 -4.24 7.70 -13.03
C HIS A 79 -4.67 8.04 -14.47
N ARG A 80 -5.64 8.93 -14.68
CA ARG A 80 -6.11 9.32 -16.02
C ARG A 80 -5.04 10.08 -16.82
N HIS A 81 -3.93 10.48 -16.19
CA HIS A 81 -2.79 11.06 -16.92
C HIS A 81 -2.20 10.08 -17.96
N HIS A 82 -2.40 8.77 -17.78
CA HIS A 82 -2.05 7.75 -18.78
C HIS A 82 -2.94 7.83 -20.02
N ALA A 83 -4.22 8.16 -19.88
CA ALA A 83 -5.11 8.39 -21.02
C ALA A 83 -4.70 9.65 -21.81
N VAL A 84 -4.26 10.70 -21.11
CA VAL A 84 -3.68 11.91 -21.73
C VAL A 84 -2.40 11.57 -22.50
N ASP A 85 -1.51 10.77 -21.91
CA ASP A 85 -0.30 10.27 -22.58
C ASP A 85 -0.66 9.45 -23.83
N ALA A 86 -1.66 8.56 -23.75
CA ALA A 86 -2.11 7.73 -24.84
C ALA A 86 -2.73 8.54 -26.00
N ALA A 87 -3.56 9.54 -25.68
CA ALA A 87 -4.13 10.45 -26.68
C ALA A 87 -3.03 11.22 -27.43
N ALA A 88 -2.01 11.71 -26.71
CA ALA A 88 -0.86 12.34 -27.33
C ALA A 88 -0.12 11.36 -28.25
N ILE A 89 0.18 10.14 -27.78
CA ILE A 89 0.89 9.12 -28.57
C ILE A 89 0.11 8.74 -29.84
N GLY A 90 -1.22 8.57 -29.73
CA GLY A 90 -2.09 8.21 -30.85
C GLY A 90 -2.11 9.24 -31.97
N CYS A 91 -1.83 10.50 -31.68
CA CYS A 91 -1.75 11.57 -32.69
C CYS A 91 -0.35 11.77 -33.28
N ILE A 92 0.66 11.02 -32.82
CA ILE A 92 2.03 11.12 -33.36
C ILE A 92 2.17 10.22 -34.58
N SER A 93 2.16 10.84 -35.76
CA SER A 93 2.46 10.15 -37.01
C SER A 93 3.97 9.89 -37.18
N ARG A 94 4.31 8.97 -38.09
CA ARG A 94 5.70 8.74 -38.51
C ARG A 94 6.37 10.00 -39.07
N SER A 95 5.62 10.85 -39.78
CA SER A 95 6.17 12.10 -40.34
C SER A 95 6.52 13.11 -39.25
N ILE A 96 5.66 13.25 -38.23
CA ILE A 96 5.94 14.07 -37.03
C ILE A 96 7.18 13.53 -36.31
N LEU A 97 7.25 12.21 -36.12
CA LEU A 97 8.38 11.56 -35.45
C LEU A 97 9.70 11.76 -36.21
N ASN A 98 9.72 11.54 -37.53
CA ASN A 98 10.92 11.72 -38.36
C ASN A 98 11.36 13.18 -38.38
N ARG A 99 10.42 14.12 -38.52
CA ARG A 99 10.70 15.56 -38.51
C ARG A 99 11.31 15.99 -37.18
N LEU A 100 10.80 15.48 -36.05
CA LEU A 100 11.34 15.75 -34.73
C LEU A 100 12.70 15.08 -34.50
N ALA A 101 12.88 13.84 -34.95
CA ALA A 101 14.16 13.12 -34.83
C ALA A 101 15.28 13.78 -35.62
N GLN A 102 15.01 14.21 -36.86
CA GLN A 102 15.97 14.92 -37.71
C GLN A 102 16.40 16.24 -37.07
N ARG A 103 15.44 17.07 -36.67
CA ARG A 103 15.72 18.37 -36.04
C ARG A 103 16.35 18.25 -34.63
N ALA A 104 16.03 17.21 -33.88
CA ALA A 104 16.62 16.97 -32.56
C ALA A 104 18.07 16.47 -32.61
N GLY A 105 18.51 15.92 -33.74
CA GLY A 105 19.91 15.57 -34.01
C GLY A 105 20.77 16.78 -34.42
N GLU A 106 20.12 17.86 -34.87
CA GLU A 106 20.75 19.12 -35.29
C GLU A 106 20.83 20.16 -34.16
N SER A 107 20.10 19.96 -33.05
CA SER A 107 20.02 20.89 -31.92
C SER A 107 20.76 20.38 -30.67
N GLU A 108 21.63 21.22 -30.11
CA GLU A 108 22.42 20.90 -28.91
C GLU A 108 21.71 21.28 -27.58
N SER A 109 20.64 22.09 -27.61
CA SER A 109 19.97 22.60 -26.41
C SER A 109 18.48 22.21 -26.27
N ASN A 110 17.97 22.19 -25.03
CA ASN A 110 16.54 21.93 -24.74
C ASN A 110 15.62 23.08 -25.20
N GLU A 111 16.13 24.31 -25.29
CA GLU A 111 15.35 25.49 -25.70
C GLU A 111 15.02 25.43 -27.20
N GLU A 112 15.96 24.99 -28.03
CA GLU A 112 15.71 24.80 -29.47
C GLU A 112 14.73 23.66 -29.74
N ARG A 113 14.75 22.60 -28.92
CA ARG A 113 13.75 21.52 -28.98
C ARG A 113 12.32 22.01 -28.70
N GLY A 114 12.16 22.98 -27.80
CA GLY A 114 10.89 23.67 -27.57
C GLY A 114 10.37 24.37 -28.82
N ARG A 115 11.23 25.17 -29.46
CA ARG A 115 10.91 25.89 -30.72
C ARG A 115 10.56 24.94 -31.87
N ILE A 116 11.21 23.78 -31.95
CA ILE A 116 10.90 22.76 -32.98
C ILE A 116 9.47 22.23 -32.83
N ALA A 117 8.99 22.08 -31.60
CA ALA A 117 7.62 21.68 -31.34
C ALA A 117 6.61 22.79 -31.66
N ASP A 118 7.04 24.05 -31.68
CA ASP A 118 6.12 25.16 -31.94
C ASP A 118 5.54 25.16 -33.36
N ASP A 119 6.29 24.63 -34.32
CA ASP A 119 5.86 24.47 -35.71
C ASP A 119 4.97 23.24 -35.95
N ILE A 120 4.63 22.49 -34.90
CA ILE A 120 3.75 21.32 -35.00
C ILE A 120 2.32 21.77 -34.76
N PRO A 121 1.43 21.63 -35.77
CA PRO A 121 0.04 22.01 -35.60
C PRO A 121 -0.64 21.09 -34.58
N ASP A 122 -1.77 21.55 -34.06
CA ASP A 122 -2.69 20.67 -33.34
C ASP A 122 -3.15 19.54 -34.29
N PRO A 123 -3.42 18.33 -33.78
CA PRO A 123 -3.89 17.22 -34.60
C PRO A 123 -5.18 17.57 -35.37
N TYR A 124 -6.08 18.32 -34.72
CA TYR A 124 -7.28 18.90 -35.29
C TYR A 124 -7.81 20.03 -34.39
N PRO A 125 -8.71 20.93 -34.88
CA PRO A 125 -9.05 22.18 -34.19
C PRO A 125 -9.56 22.08 -32.74
N THR A 126 -10.29 21.03 -32.41
CA THR A 126 -10.90 20.82 -31.07
C THR A 126 -10.14 19.82 -30.20
N PHE A 127 -8.95 19.37 -30.64
CA PHE A 127 -8.23 18.23 -30.03
C PHE A 127 -8.12 18.31 -28.52
N ARG A 128 -7.67 19.45 -28.00
CA ARG A 128 -7.45 19.61 -26.57
C ARG A 128 -8.76 19.49 -25.77
N ASP A 129 -9.84 20.08 -26.26
CA ASP A 129 -11.13 20.07 -25.56
C ASP A 129 -11.81 18.69 -25.64
N ASP A 130 -11.70 18.02 -26.79
CA ASP A 130 -12.20 16.66 -26.96
C ASP A 130 -11.47 15.68 -26.05
N VAL A 131 -10.12 15.76 -25.97
CA VAL A 131 -9.34 14.95 -25.03
C VAL A 131 -9.72 15.25 -23.58
N ARG A 132 -9.91 16.52 -23.22
CA ARG A 132 -10.34 16.90 -21.87
C ARG A 132 -11.70 16.30 -21.52
N GLU A 133 -12.67 16.33 -22.43
CA GLU A 133 -13.99 15.76 -22.19
C GLU A 133 -13.93 14.23 -22.04
N LEU A 134 -13.19 13.55 -22.92
CA LEU A 134 -13.00 12.10 -22.85
C LEU A 134 -12.31 11.67 -21.55
N VAL A 135 -11.27 12.39 -21.13
CA VAL A 135 -10.55 12.11 -19.89
C VAL A 135 -11.46 12.30 -18.66
N ARG A 136 -12.33 13.31 -18.66
CA ARG A 136 -13.31 13.51 -17.56
C ARG A 136 -14.26 12.33 -17.41
N LYS A 137 -14.69 11.72 -18.52
CA LYS A 137 -15.62 10.57 -18.55
C LYS A 137 -14.92 9.22 -18.37
N THR A 138 -13.58 9.19 -18.42
CA THR A 138 -12.81 7.96 -18.35
C THR A 138 -12.92 7.32 -16.97
N ILE A 139 -13.38 6.08 -16.93
CA ILE A 139 -13.33 5.25 -15.73
C ILE A 139 -12.06 4.42 -15.78
N VAL A 140 -11.30 4.43 -14.67
CA VAL A 140 -10.03 3.71 -14.58
C VAL A 140 -10.31 2.28 -14.17
N SER A 141 -9.97 1.35 -15.05
CA SER A 141 -9.99 -0.08 -14.74
C SER A 141 -8.80 -0.45 -13.86
N HIS A 142 -9.05 -1.24 -12.83
CA HIS A 142 -8.02 -1.77 -11.92
C HIS A 142 -8.07 -3.29 -12.00
N LYS A 143 -6.91 -3.92 -12.15
CA LYS A 143 -6.81 -5.38 -12.15
C LYS A 143 -7.28 -5.91 -10.78
N PRO A 144 -8.28 -6.80 -10.73
CA PRO A 144 -8.74 -7.37 -9.46
C PRO A 144 -7.66 -8.23 -8.79
N GLU A 145 -7.46 -8.07 -7.48
CA GLU A 145 -6.53 -8.88 -6.66
C GLU A 145 -7.28 -9.97 -5.87
N HIS A 146 -7.83 -10.97 -6.56
CA HIS A 146 -8.65 -12.03 -5.92
C HIS A 146 -7.89 -13.34 -5.67
N ALA A 147 -6.63 -13.42 -6.10
CA ALA A 147 -5.82 -14.61 -5.94
C ALA A 147 -5.63 -14.96 -4.46
N LYS A 148 -5.52 -16.25 -4.15
CA LYS A 148 -5.23 -16.75 -2.80
C LYS A 148 -3.72 -16.80 -2.49
N GLY A 149 -2.91 -16.10 -3.28
CA GLY A 149 -1.48 -15.96 -3.07
C GLY A 149 -1.17 -14.69 -2.28
N GLY A 150 -0.22 -14.77 -1.35
CA GLY A 150 0.19 -13.67 -0.50
C GLY A 150 0.71 -14.16 0.85
N ALA A 151 0.96 -13.24 1.77
CA ALA A 151 1.48 -13.57 3.09
C ALA A 151 0.39 -14.21 3.97
N LEU A 152 0.51 -15.52 4.22
CA LEU A 152 -0.44 -16.26 5.06
C LEU A 152 -0.42 -15.77 6.51
N HIS A 153 0.78 -15.54 7.06
CA HIS A 153 1.01 -15.10 8.43
C HIS A 153 2.27 -14.25 8.50
N GLU A 154 2.43 -13.50 9.59
CA GLU A 154 3.71 -12.84 9.91
C GLU A 154 4.85 -13.87 9.98
N ASP A 155 6.07 -13.48 9.61
CA ASP A 155 7.25 -14.36 9.66
C ASP A 155 7.63 -14.76 11.10
N THR A 156 7.13 -14.01 12.09
CA THR A 156 7.42 -14.26 13.50
C THR A 156 6.57 -15.41 14.03
N ALA A 157 7.24 -16.44 14.55
CA ALA A 157 6.61 -17.47 15.36
C ALA A 157 6.53 -17.02 16.82
N TYR A 158 5.35 -17.13 17.40
CA TYR A 158 5.07 -16.71 18.76
C TYR A 158 4.95 -17.91 19.69
N GLY A 159 5.43 -17.75 20.93
CA GLY A 159 5.11 -18.67 22.01
C GLY A 159 3.70 -18.40 22.54
N LEU A 160 3.04 -19.45 23.01
CA LEU A 160 1.71 -19.36 23.62
C LEU A 160 1.84 -18.95 25.09
N VAL A 161 0.94 -18.08 25.54
CA VAL A 161 0.80 -17.69 26.94
C VAL A 161 -0.56 -18.20 27.42
N ARG A 162 -0.56 -19.00 28.49
CA ARG A 162 -1.77 -19.62 29.06
C ARG A 162 -2.07 -19.14 30.49
N ASP A 163 -1.10 -18.47 31.13
CA ASP A 163 -1.29 -17.93 32.48
C ASP A 163 -2.27 -16.74 32.45
N GLU A 164 -3.28 -16.77 33.31
CA GLU A 164 -4.35 -15.76 33.32
C GLU A 164 -3.85 -14.35 33.64
N LYS A 165 -2.80 -14.21 34.47
CA LYS A 165 -2.26 -12.90 34.83
C LYS A 165 -1.45 -12.32 33.66
N GLU A 166 -0.65 -13.14 32.98
CA GLU A 166 0.09 -12.73 31.79
C GLU A 166 -0.84 -12.43 30.61
N CYS A 167 -1.90 -13.22 30.41
CA CYS A 167 -2.90 -13.02 29.36
C CYS A 167 -3.61 -11.67 29.41
N LYS A 168 -3.69 -11.01 30.59
CA LYS A 168 -4.18 -9.64 30.72
C LYS A 168 -3.30 -8.62 29.99
N ILE A 169 -2.02 -8.93 29.79
CA ILE A 169 -1.05 -8.09 29.09
C ILE A 169 -0.90 -8.58 27.64
N GLY A 170 -0.84 -9.89 27.42
CA GLY A 170 -0.81 -10.48 26.09
C GLY A 170 -0.87 -12.00 26.09
N ASN A 171 -1.55 -12.56 25.08
CA ASN A 171 -1.75 -14.00 24.87
C ASN A 171 -0.62 -14.66 24.06
N LEU A 172 0.30 -13.87 23.49
CA LEU A 172 1.46 -14.33 22.73
C LEU A 172 2.76 -13.81 23.35
N VAL A 173 3.87 -14.51 23.12
CA VAL A 173 5.21 -14.07 23.53
C VAL A 173 6.24 -14.16 22.40
N TYR A 174 7.07 -13.13 22.27
CA TYR A 174 8.23 -13.12 21.37
C TYR A 174 9.45 -12.49 22.05
N ARG A 175 10.61 -12.53 21.39
CA ARG A 175 11.85 -11.91 21.90
C ARG A 175 12.24 -10.73 21.02
N LYS A 176 12.64 -9.62 21.64
CA LYS A 176 13.19 -8.43 20.97
C LYS A 176 14.48 -8.00 21.65
N ALA A 177 15.38 -7.37 20.90
CA ALA A 177 16.61 -6.83 21.45
C ALA A 177 16.30 -5.71 22.46
N LEU A 178 16.95 -5.77 23.63
CA LEU A 178 16.69 -4.85 24.75
C LEU A 178 16.88 -3.40 24.34
N ILE A 179 17.93 -3.10 23.56
CA ILE A 179 18.29 -1.73 23.15
C ILE A 179 17.30 -1.12 22.14
N THR A 180 16.46 -1.93 21.51
CA THR A 180 15.48 -1.51 20.49
C THR A 180 14.06 -1.37 21.05
N LEU A 181 13.91 -1.44 22.37
CA LEU A 181 12.61 -1.32 23.01
C LEU A 181 12.12 0.12 22.99
N THR A 182 10.87 0.29 22.56
CA THR A 182 10.16 1.57 22.66
C THR A 182 9.55 1.75 24.06
N PRO A 183 9.23 3.00 24.47
CA PRO A 183 8.57 3.28 25.75
C PRO A 183 7.30 2.44 26.03
N LYS A 184 6.49 2.18 24.99
CA LYS A 184 5.25 1.38 25.08
C LYS A 184 5.50 -0.12 25.11
N GLU A 185 6.62 -0.59 24.58
CA GLU A 185 6.99 -2.01 24.63
C GLU A 185 7.52 -2.43 26.00
N ILE A 186 8.15 -1.51 26.74
CA ILE A 186 8.64 -1.78 28.09
C ILE A 186 7.51 -2.23 29.03
N GLU A 187 6.31 -1.64 28.91
CA GLU A 187 5.11 -2.02 29.68
C GLU A 187 4.69 -3.49 29.47
N ARG A 188 5.08 -4.05 28.32
CA ARG A 188 4.76 -5.41 27.87
C ARG A 188 5.88 -6.42 28.10
N VAL A 189 6.97 -6.03 28.77
CA VAL A 189 8.02 -6.97 29.19
C VAL A 189 7.41 -8.02 30.13
N ARG A 190 7.61 -9.30 29.79
CA ARG A 190 6.98 -10.44 30.47
C ARG A 190 7.43 -10.58 31.92
N ASP A 191 8.72 -10.36 32.18
CA ASP A 191 9.31 -10.45 33.51
C ASP A 191 8.91 -9.23 34.36
N PRO A 192 8.16 -9.41 35.47
CA PRO A 192 7.64 -8.29 36.24
C PRO A 192 8.71 -7.42 36.91
N ASP A 193 9.78 -8.03 37.42
CA ASP A 193 10.84 -7.34 38.15
C ASP A 193 11.71 -6.55 37.18
N LEU A 194 12.09 -7.17 36.06
CA LEU A 194 12.81 -6.49 34.99
C LEU A 194 11.98 -5.35 34.42
N ARG A 195 10.68 -5.57 34.18
CA ARG A 195 9.77 -4.53 33.70
C ARG A 195 9.76 -3.32 34.63
N LYS A 196 9.68 -3.53 35.95
CA LYS A 196 9.69 -2.43 36.93
C LYS A 196 10.97 -1.59 36.83
N LYS A 197 12.14 -2.24 36.74
CA LYS A 197 13.43 -1.53 36.57
C LYS A 197 13.46 -0.71 35.26
N LEU A 198 12.98 -1.31 34.17
CA LEU A 198 12.96 -0.66 32.85
C LEU A 198 11.97 0.51 32.79
N LEU A 199 10.84 0.44 33.49
CA LEU A 199 9.89 1.55 33.59
C LEU A 199 10.49 2.75 34.31
N THR A 200 11.17 2.54 35.45
CA THR A 200 11.88 3.62 36.14
C THR A 200 12.92 4.29 35.24
N LEU A 201 13.65 3.49 34.47
CA LEU A 201 14.65 3.98 33.52
C LEU A 201 14.01 4.78 32.37
N ARG A 202 12.90 4.29 31.82
CA ARG A 202 12.12 4.99 30.79
C ARG A 202 11.63 6.35 31.29
N ASP A 203 11.09 6.39 32.50
CA ASP A 203 10.53 7.60 33.10
C ASP A 203 11.64 8.64 33.36
N ALA A 204 12.83 8.19 33.77
CA ALA A 204 14.02 9.04 33.92
C ALA A 204 14.55 9.57 32.57
N ALA A 205 14.41 8.80 31.49
CA ALA A 205 14.87 9.19 30.14
C ALA A 205 13.93 10.21 29.43
N GLN A 206 12.81 10.60 30.06
CA GLN A 206 11.84 11.57 29.54
C GLN A 206 11.36 11.30 28.10
N ALA A 207 11.24 10.01 27.72
CA ALA A 207 10.71 9.56 26.43
C ALA A 207 11.46 10.04 25.15
N SER A 208 12.73 10.43 25.26
CA SER A 208 13.60 10.60 24.08
C SER A 208 14.17 9.24 23.67
N ASP A 209 13.95 8.82 22.42
CA ASP A 209 14.36 7.49 21.92
C ASP A 209 15.88 7.27 22.00
N GLU A 210 16.70 8.25 21.61
CA GLU A 210 18.17 8.18 21.71
C GLU A 210 18.64 8.06 23.17
N LYS A 211 18.03 8.83 24.07
CA LYS A 211 18.35 8.76 25.51
C LYS A 211 17.93 7.42 26.10
N LEU A 212 16.81 6.88 25.65
CA LEU A 212 16.31 5.58 26.10
C LEU A 212 17.25 4.46 25.66
N GLU A 213 17.68 4.44 24.39
CA GLU A 213 18.63 3.44 23.90
C GLU A 213 19.94 3.45 24.69
N ALA A 214 20.53 4.63 24.90
CA ALA A 214 21.76 4.77 25.69
C ALA A 214 21.58 4.28 27.14
N ALA A 215 20.43 4.62 27.76
CA ALA A 215 20.11 4.18 29.11
C ALA A 215 19.93 2.65 29.18
N LEU A 216 19.28 2.03 28.20
CA LEU A 216 19.10 0.58 28.11
C LEU A 216 20.44 -0.16 27.95
N ILE A 217 21.37 0.40 27.17
CA ILE A 217 22.74 -0.12 27.06
C ILE A 217 23.45 -0.07 28.41
N ALA A 218 23.43 1.09 29.08
CA ALA A 218 24.08 1.28 30.37
C ALA A 218 23.50 0.33 31.43
N PHE A 219 22.16 0.18 31.45
CA PHE A 219 21.46 -0.75 32.33
C PHE A 219 21.89 -2.21 32.11
N ALA A 220 21.93 -2.66 30.86
CA ALA A 220 22.31 -4.03 30.53
C ALA A 220 23.75 -4.36 30.97
N GLN A 221 24.66 -3.40 30.84
CA GLN A 221 26.05 -3.53 31.29
C GLN A 221 26.15 -3.52 32.82
N ALA A 222 25.40 -2.64 33.49
CA ALA A 222 25.39 -2.55 34.95
C ALA A 222 24.88 -3.84 35.60
N GLU A 223 23.73 -4.38 35.15
CA GLU A 223 23.17 -5.63 35.67
C GLU A 223 24.16 -6.81 35.50
N ALA A 224 24.87 -6.88 34.37
CA ALA A 224 25.89 -7.91 34.15
C ALA A 224 27.06 -7.81 35.12
N ARG A 225 27.53 -6.58 35.42
CA ARG A 225 28.58 -6.33 36.40
C ARG A 225 28.13 -6.73 37.81
N THR A 226 26.95 -6.29 38.23
CA THR A 226 26.39 -6.62 39.55
C THR A 226 26.21 -8.13 39.74
N ASP A 227 25.71 -8.85 38.73
CA ASP A 227 25.58 -10.30 38.81
C ASP A 227 26.92 -11.02 38.83
N GLN A 228 27.93 -10.49 38.12
CA GLN A 228 29.29 -11.01 38.17
C GLN A 228 29.91 -10.83 39.56
N GLU A 229 29.76 -9.66 40.18
CA GLU A 229 30.22 -9.40 41.56
C GLU A 229 29.54 -10.33 42.57
N ARG A 230 28.23 -10.55 42.43
CA ARG A 230 27.46 -11.42 43.33
C ARG A 230 27.80 -12.90 43.20
N THR A 231 28.10 -13.38 41.99
CA THR A 231 28.28 -14.81 41.71
C THR A 231 29.73 -15.23 41.49
N GLY A 232 30.66 -14.27 41.40
CA GLY A 232 32.07 -14.51 41.09
C GLY A 232 32.32 -15.03 39.66
N LYS A 233 31.30 -15.10 38.81
CA LYS A 233 31.37 -15.66 37.45
C LYS A 233 31.06 -14.59 36.40
N PRO A 234 31.81 -14.52 35.29
CA PRO A 234 31.52 -13.55 34.23
C PRO A 234 30.11 -13.76 33.66
N ARG A 235 29.35 -12.68 33.55
CA ARG A 235 27.99 -12.66 33.02
C ARG A 235 27.89 -11.73 31.82
N SER A 236 27.18 -12.18 30.79
CA SER A 236 26.92 -11.36 29.62
C SER A 236 25.75 -10.40 29.89
N PRO A 237 25.80 -9.16 29.36
CA PRO A 237 24.67 -8.23 29.35
C PRO A 237 23.40 -8.86 28.77
N ILE A 238 22.25 -8.44 29.29
CA ILE A 238 20.95 -8.83 28.76
C ILE A 238 20.85 -8.31 27.32
N ARG A 239 20.76 -9.23 26.35
CA ARG A 239 20.66 -8.86 24.93
C ARG A 239 19.22 -8.77 24.45
N HIS A 240 18.37 -9.68 24.94
CA HIS A 240 16.99 -9.81 24.49
C HIS A 240 16.07 -9.99 25.69
N VAL A 241 14.87 -9.44 25.58
CA VAL A 241 13.79 -9.62 26.55
C VAL A 241 12.60 -10.28 25.89
N ARG A 242 11.78 -10.96 26.69
CA ARG A 242 10.50 -11.51 26.23
C ARG A 242 9.41 -10.45 26.39
N LEU A 243 8.63 -10.23 25.34
CA LEU A 243 7.49 -9.33 25.34
C LEU A 243 6.20 -10.10 25.14
N LEU A 244 5.17 -9.69 25.87
CA LEU A 244 3.81 -10.15 25.71
C LEU A 244 3.13 -9.31 24.61
N LYS A 245 2.55 -9.98 23.61
CA LYS A 245 1.78 -9.36 22.53
C LYS A 245 0.31 -9.72 22.72
N PRO A 246 -0.59 -8.76 22.99
CA PRO A 246 -2.01 -8.99 22.92
C PRO A 246 -2.42 -9.06 21.45
N GLU A 247 -3.06 -10.16 21.06
CA GLU A 247 -3.51 -10.37 19.69
C GLU A 247 -4.89 -11.03 19.68
N ALA A 248 -5.86 -10.39 19.02
CA ALA A 248 -7.24 -10.89 19.00
C ALA A 248 -7.36 -12.14 18.10
N ALA A 249 -6.61 -12.18 17.01
CA ALA A 249 -6.62 -13.28 16.04
C ALA A 249 -5.23 -13.90 15.92
N ASN A 250 -5.09 -15.15 16.35
CA ASN A 250 -3.88 -15.94 16.16
C ASN A 250 -4.25 -17.37 15.77
N VAL A 251 -3.34 -18.04 15.06
CA VAL A 251 -3.50 -19.43 14.67
C VAL A 251 -2.47 -20.28 15.40
N GLU A 252 -2.98 -21.23 16.17
CA GLU A 252 -2.15 -22.21 16.86
C GLU A 252 -1.69 -23.32 15.91
N ILE A 253 -0.38 -23.50 15.80
CA ILE A 253 0.22 -24.58 15.03
C ILE A 253 0.39 -25.78 15.94
N LYS A 254 -0.25 -26.88 15.54
CA LYS A 254 -0.27 -28.14 16.26
C LYS A 254 0.86 -29.05 15.78
N ASP A 255 1.50 -29.74 16.72
CA ASP A 255 2.44 -30.80 16.39
C ASP A 255 1.66 -31.97 15.76
N ARG A 256 2.18 -32.50 14.65
CA ARG A 256 1.55 -33.58 13.88
C ARG A 256 1.48 -34.91 14.64
N ARG A 257 2.34 -35.10 15.66
CA ARG A 257 2.46 -36.37 16.38
C ARG A 257 1.45 -36.50 17.51
N ASN A 258 1.26 -35.43 18.29
CA ASN A 258 0.39 -35.44 19.47
C ASN A 258 -0.83 -34.51 19.35
N GLY A 259 -0.88 -33.64 18.33
CA GLY A 259 -1.97 -32.69 18.13
C GLY A 259 -1.90 -31.45 19.02
N GLU A 260 -0.86 -31.32 19.87
CA GLU A 260 -0.75 -30.24 20.83
C GLU A 260 -0.21 -28.94 20.20
N PRO A 261 -0.79 -27.78 20.53
CA PRO A 261 -0.26 -26.48 20.14
C PRO A 261 1.14 -26.24 20.69
N TYR A 262 2.12 -25.93 19.83
CA TYR A 262 3.49 -25.63 20.26
C TYR A 262 3.96 -24.22 19.91
N LYS A 263 3.28 -23.54 18.97
CA LYS A 263 3.52 -22.14 18.62
C LYS A 263 2.24 -21.53 18.05
N ALA A 264 2.20 -20.20 17.99
CA ALA A 264 1.19 -19.46 17.27
C ALA A 264 1.82 -18.61 16.16
N VAL A 265 1.02 -18.31 15.16
CA VAL A 265 1.31 -17.34 14.11
C VAL A 265 0.15 -16.35 14.01
N VAL A 266 0.46 -15.08 13.72
CA VAL A 266 -0.57 -14.06 13.49
C VAL A 266 -0.88 -14.03 12.00
N PRO A 267 -2.15 -14.17 11.57
CA PRO A 267 -2.51 -14.06 10.16
C PRO A 267 -1.99 -12.76 9.54
N GLY A 268 -1.50 -12.86 8.30
CA GLY A 268 -0.81 -11.76 7.62
C GLY A 268 -1.82 -10.89 6.88
N GLU A 269 -2.12 -11.25 5.65
CA GLU A 269 -3.03 -10.48 4.81
C GLU A 269 -4.47 -11.00 4.88
N ASN A 270 -5.41 -10.07 4.75
CA ASN A 270 -6.82 -10.38 4.53
C ASN A 270 -7.04 -10.69 3.05
N TRP A 271 -7.71 -11.80 2.76
CA TRP A 271 -8.12 -12.14 1.40
C TRP A 271 -9.33 -11.32 0.99
N CYS A 272 -10.40 -11.37 1.79
CA CYS A 272 -11.64 -10.68 1.49
C CYS A 272 -12.37 -10.22 2.76
N MET A 273 -13.38 -9.37 2.56
CA MET A 273 -14.40 -9.04 3.55
C MET A 273 -15.78 -9.28 2.95
N ASP A 274 -16.50 -10.23 3.53
CA ASP A 274 -17.90 -10.48 3.19
C ASP A 274 -18.77 -9.46 3.91
N VAL A 275 -19.55 -8.70 3.15
CA VAL A 275 -20.59 -7.82 3.67
C VAL A 275 -21.89 -8.59 3.68
N VAL A 276 -22.44 -8.84 4.86
CA VAL A 276 -23.64 -9.67 5.05
C VAL A 276 -24.74 -8.81 5.66
N SER A 277 -25.94 -8.91 5.08
CA SER A 277 -27.16 -8.29 5.60
C SER A 277 -27.78 -9.20 6.66
N LEU A 278 -27.84 -8.70 7.88
CA LEU A 278 -28.43 -9.35 9.04
C LEU A 278 -29.74 -8.64 9.42
N ARG A 279 -30.69 -9.37 10.01
CA ARG A 279 -31.85 -8.73 10.65
C ARG A 279 -31.40 -8.06 11.93
N ASP A 280 -31.85 -6.83 12.17
CA ASP A 280 -31.68 -6.19 13.47
C ASP A 280 -32.81 -6.60 14.44
N GLY A 281 -32.63 -6.29 15.73
CA GLY A 281 -33.61 -6.60 16.76
C GLY A 281 -34.93 -5.82 16.66
N ASN A 282 -34.98 -4.80 15.79
CA ASN A 282 -36.14 -3.93 15.57
C ASN A 282 -36.87 -4.26 14.25
N GLY A 283 -36.53 -5.37 13.59
CA GLY A 283 -37.15 -5.82 12.34
C GLY A 283 -36.57 -5.19 11.06
N GLY A 284 -35.55 -4.35 11.18
CA GLY A 284 -34.79 -3.80 10.06
C GLY A 284 -33.61 -4.68 9.64
N HIS A 285 -32.72 -4.11 8.82
CA HIS A 285 -31.55 -4.79 8.30
C HIS A 285 -30.28 -3.95 8.49
N VAL A 286 -29.23 -4.60 8.99
CA VAL A 286 -27.90 -4.02 9.20
C VAL A 286 -26.85 -4.80 8.41
N TRP A 287 -25.89 -4.10 7.83
CA TRP A 287 -24.75 -4.74 7.18
C TRP A 287 -23.61 -4.94 8.16
N LYS A 288 -23.02 -6.14 8.17
CA LYS A 288 -21.87 -6.48 8.99
C LYS A 288 -20.77 -7.11 8.13
N GLY A 289 -19.53 -6.73 8.39
CA GLY A 289 -18.35 -7.24 7.70
C GLY A 289 -17.80 -8.48 8.39
N PHE A 290 -17.47 -9.51 7.60
CA PHE A 290 -16.81 -10.73 8.05
C PHE A 290 -15.56 -10.93 7.19
N ALA A 291 -14.39 -10.67 7.76
CA ALA A 291 -13.14 -10.85 7.03
C ALA A 291 -12.69 -12.31 7.05
N ALA A 292 -11.96 -12.67 6.00
CA ALA A 292 -11.26 -13.93 5.91
C ALA A 292 -9.79 -13.65 5.59
N SER A 293 -8.89 -14.20 6.41
CA SER A 293 -7.46 -14.11 6.15
C SER A 293 -7.02 -15.03 5.01
N LEU A 294 -5.89 -14.73 4.36
CA LEU A 294 -5.27 -15.65 3.41
C LEU A 294 -4.95 -17.00 4.07
N PHE A 295 -4.60 -17.01 5.35
CA PHE A 295 -4.37 -18.25 6.10
C PHE A 295 -5.62 -19.14 6.13
N GLU A 296 -6.77 -18.55 6.46
CA GLU A 296 -8.03 -19.27 6.59
C GLU A 296 -8.51 -19.84 5.25
N VAL A 297 -8.47 -19.04 4.18
CA VAL A 297 -9.03 -19.41 2.86
C VAL A 297 -8.22 -20.49 2.14
N ASN A 298 -7.00 -20.72 2.61
CA ASN A 298 -6.10 -21.79 2.16
C ASN A 298 -6.21 -23.07 3.02
N GLN A 299 -7.09 -23.12 4.02
CA GLN A 299 -7.41 -24.36 4.74
C GLN A 299 -8.31 -25.26 3.88
N LYS A 300 -8.12 -26.59 3.99
CA LYS A 300 -8.82 -27.59 3.15
C LYS A 300 -10.35 -27.51 3.19
N VAL A 301 -10.94 -27.10 4.32
CA VAL A 301 -12.39 -27.07 4.54
C VAL A 301 -12.85 -25.68 4.95
N TRP A 302 -12.31 -24.65 4.30
CA TRP A 302 -12.66 -23.28 4.62
C TRP A 302 -14.12 -22.95 4.26
N ARG A 303 -14.79 -22.29 5.19
CA ARG A 303 -16.06 -21.59 4.99
C ARG A 303 -16.01 -20.21 5.67
N PRO A 304 -16.74 -19.21 5.16
CA PRO A 304 -16.84 -17.90 5.79
C PRO A 304 -17.28 -18.01 7.25
N GLN A 305 -16.77 -17.11 8.10
CA GLN A 305 -17.10 -17.12 9.53
C GLN A 305 -18.61 -17.09 9.79
N TRP A 306 -19.36 -16.24 9.09
CA TRP A 306 -20.80 -16.10 9.28
C TRP A 306 -21.61 -17.36 8.93
N GLU A 307 -21.09 -18.22 8.03
CA GLU A 307 -21.65 -19.54 7.76
C GLU A 307 -21.28 -20.55 8.86
N ARG A 308 -20.00 -20.59 9.27
CA ARG A 308 -19.50 -21.51 10.32
C ARG A 308 -20.24 -21.30 11.64
N ASP A 309 -20.41 -20.04 12.02
CA ASP A 309 -21.02 -19.63 13.28
C ASP A 309 -22.56 -19.61 13.20
N ARG A 310 -23.14 -19.97 12.03
CA ARG A 310 -24.59 -20.03 11.77
C ARG A 310 -25.32 -18.75 12.18
N ILE A 311 -24.71 -17.59 11.93
CA ILE A 311 -25.25 -16.28 12.31
C ILE A 311 -26.59 -16.00 11.60
N GLY A 312 -26.80 -16.61 10.43
CA GLY A 312 -27.91 -16.29 9.54
C GLY A 312 -27.61 -15.01 8.74
N GLY A 313 -28.45 -14.70 7.74
CA GLY A 313 -28.29 -13.52 6.89
C GLY A 313 -28.07 -13.82 5.41
N LYS A 314 -27.99 -12.76 4.62
CA LYS A 314 -27.78 -12.83 3.16
C LYS A 314 -26.49 -12.10 2.79
N LEU A 315 -25.59 -12.79 2.09
CA LEU A 315 -24.41 -12.16 1.50
C LEU A 315 -24.86 -11.03 0.54
N VAL A 316 -24.37 -9.82 0.77
CA VAL A 316 -24.62 -8.66 -0.09
C VAL A 316 -23.52 -8.57 -1.15
N MET A 317 -22.28 -8.60 -0.72
CA MET A 317 -21.10 -8.54 -1.58
C MET A 317 -19.86 -9.09 -0.88
N ARG A 318 -18.88 -9.54 -1.66
CA ARG A 318 -17.53 -9.88 -1.18
C ARG A 318 -16.53 -8.86 -1.74
N LEU A 319 -15.87 -8.15 -0.84
CA LEU A 319 -14.89 -7.12 -1.18
C LEU A 319 -13.46 -7.66 -1.03
N HIS A 320 -12.66 -7.46 -2.06
CA HIS A 320 -11.21 -7.67 -2.05
C HIS A 320 -10.50 -6.33 -2.23
N LYS A 321 -9.21 -6.29 -1.93
CA LYS A 321 -8.36 -5.18 -2.36
C LYS A 321 -8.39 -5.07 -3.89
N GLY A 322 -8.45 -3.85 -4.39
CA GLY A 322 -8.54 -3.55 -5.82
C GLY A 322 -9.96 -3.62 -6.40
N ASP A 323 -10.94 -4.15 -5.66
CA ASP A 323 -12.35 -4.12 -6.11
C ASP A 323 -12.84 -2.68 -6.25
N LEU A 324 -13.77 -2.49 -7.18
CA LEU A 324 -14.47 -1.23 -7.37
C LEU A 324 -15.88 -1.31 -6.77
N VAL A 325 -16.26 -0.23 -6.10
CA VAL A 325 -17.58 -0.05 -5.53
C VAL A 325 -18.16 1.25 -6.04
N GLU A 326 -19.43 1.21 -6.43
CA GLU A 326 -20.21 2.39 -6.67
C GLU A 326 -20.94 2.76 -5.37
N ILE A 327 -20.79 4.00 -4.92
CA ILE A 327 -21.28 4.44 -3.61
C ILE A 327 -21.68 5.91 -3.67
N ASP A 328 -22.73 6.26 -2.92
CA ASP A 328 -23.09 7.65 -2.71
C ASP A 328 -22.06 8.27 -1.78
N ASP A 329 -21.40 9.31 -2.25
CA ASP A 329 -20.39 10.01 -1.48
C ASP A 329 -21.02 10.93 -0.43
N LYS A 330 -20.19 11.59 0.39
CA LYS A 330 -20.65 12.42 1.52
C LYS A 330 -21.52 13.60 1.09
N ASP A 331 -21.40 14.05 -0.16
CA ASP A 331 -22.21 15.09 -0.79
C ASP A 331 -23.46 14.54 -1.51
N GLY A 332 -23.68 13.22 -1.47
CA GLY A 332 -24.81 12.55 -2.11
C GLY A 332 -24.56 12.21 -3.58
N GLU A 333 -23.41 12.56 -4.16
CA GLU A 333 -23.10 12.21 -5.55
C GLU A 333 -22.68 10.74 -5.67
N ARG A 334 -23.18 10.09 -6.72
CA ARG A 334 -22.82 8.71 -7.05
C ARG A 334 -21.40 8.67 -7.61
N ARG A 335 -20.48 7.94 -6.97
CA ARG A 335 -19.08 7.84 -7.39
C ARG A 335 -18.56 6.41 -7.38
N ILE A 336 -17.65 6.13 -8.30
CA ILE A 336 -16.90 4.86 -8.35
C ILE A 336 -15.63 5.01 -7.52
N LYS A 337 -15.47 4.13 -6.54
CA LYS A 337 -14.33 4.11 -5.63
C LYS A 337 -13.63 2.76 -5.63
N LYS A 338 -12.32 2.78 -5.45
CA LYS A 338 -11.46 1.59 -5.30
C LYS A 338 -11.28 1.23 -3.84
N VAL A 339 -11.41 -0.05 -3.53
CA VAL A 339 -11.05 -0.65 -2.24
C VAL A 339 -9.53 -0.74 -2.14
N VAL A 340 -8.91 0.04 -1.26
CA VAL A 340 -7.45 0.03 -1.08
C VAL A 340 -7.03 -0.82 0.11
N ARG A 341 -7.83 -0.82 1.18
CA ARG A 341 -7.53 -1.55 2.41
C ARG A 341 -8.81 -2.01 3.09
N LEU A 342 -8.77 -3.23 3.59
CA LEU A 342 -9.79 -3.80 4.48
C LEU A 342 -9.32 -3.63 5.92
N SER A 343 -10.16 -3.04 6.79
CA SER A 343 -9.89 -2.89 8.23
C SER A 343 -10.97 -3.60 9.05
N PRO A 344 -10.89 -4.94 9.19
CA PRO A 344 -11.93 -5.73 9.84
C PRO A 344 -12.14 -5.38 11.30
N SER A 345 -11.06 -5.11 12.04
CA SER A 345 -11.11 -4.74 13.46
C SER A 345 -11.96 -3.49 13.72
N ASN A 346 -11.98 -2.57 12.75
CA ASN A 346 -12.72 -1.33 12.85
C ASN A 346 -14.07 -1.39 12.11
N GLY A 347 -14.36 -2.49 11.38
CA GLY A 347 -15.53 -2.61 10.52
C GLY A 347 -15.55 -1.57 9.39
N ILE A 348 -14.38 -1.21 8.86
CA ILE A 348 -14.21 -0.14 7.87
C ILE A 348 -13.48 -0.65 6.63
N VAL A 349 -13.86 -0.12 5.46
CA VAL A 349 -13.14 -0.26 4.19
C VAL A 349 -12.60 1.10 3.77
N TYR A 350 -11.33 1.13 3.35
CA TYR A 350 -10.68 2.34 2.88
C TYR A 350 -10.94 2.48 1.38
N LEU A 351 -11.67 3.53 1.02
CA LEU A 351 -12.06 3.83 -0.34
C LEU A 351 -11.38 5.10 -0.85
N VAL A 352 -11.07 5.12 -2.15
CA VAL A 352 -10.55 6.29 -2.88
C VAL A 352 -11.23 6.38 -4.24
N GLY A 353 -11.30 7.58 -4.84
CA GLY A 353 -11.76 7.69 -6.23
C GLY A 353 -10.97 6.76 -7.15
N HIS A 354 -11.61 6.14 -8.13
CA HIS A 354 -10.93 5.18 -9.03
C HIS A 354 -9.74 5.81 -9.78
N ASN A 355 -9.75 7.13 -9.94
CA ASN A 355 -8.70 7.91 -10.59
C ASN A 355 -7.53 8.25 -9.65
N GLU A 356 -7.69 8.18 -8.33
CA GLU A 356 -6.66 8.61 -7.38
C GLU A 356 -5.40 7.73 -7.44
N ALA A 357 -4.24 8.37 -7.51
CA ALA A 357 -2.91 7.78 -7.59
C ALA A 357 -1.93 8.46 -6.61
N GLY A 358 -0.64 8.14 -6.74
CA GLY A 358 0.41 8.70 -5.90
C GLY A 358 0.50 8.05 -4.51
N GLU A 359 1.21 8.71 -3.59
CA GLU A 359 1.38 8.23 -2.22
C GLU A 359 0.17 8.64 -1.36
N LEU A 360 -0.93 7.90 -1.50
CA LEU A 360 -2.24 8.22 -0.90
C LEU A 360 -2.18 8.60 0.60
N GLN A 361 -1.37 7.89 1.40
CA GLN A 361 -1.26 8.23 2.82
C GLN A 361 -0.58 9.59 3.04
N LYS A 362 0.52 9.88 2.34
CA LYS A 362 1.18 11.20 2.42
C LYS A 362 0.25 12.31 1.95
N ARG A 363 -0.49 12.09 0.87
CA ARG A 363 -1.51 13.02 0.36
C ARG A 363 -2.63 13.27 1.37
N HIS A 364 -3.08 12.22 2.07
CA HIS A 364 -4.08 12.37 3.12
C HIS A 364 -3.57 13.17 4.32
N ASP A 365 -2.30 12.99 4.68
CA ASP A 365 -1.66 13.65 5.82
C ASP A 365 -1.23 15.09 5.49
N ASP A 366 -1.11 15.45 4.21
CA ASP A 366 -0.82 16.80 3.73
C ASP A 366 -2.08 17.69 3.77
N PRO A 367 -2.09 18.77 4.57
CA PRO A 367 -3.21 19.71 4.64
C PRO A 367 -3.53 20.39 3.30
N ASP A 368 -2.53 20.59 2.44
CA ASP A 368 -2.66 21.32 1.18
C ASP A 368 -3.11 20.43 0.01
N ASP A 369 -3.01 19.11 0.14
CA ASP A 369 -3.56 18.17 -0.84
C ASP A 369 -5.08 18.00 -0.61
N PRO A 370 -5.93 18.11 -1.64
CA PRO A 370 -7.38 17.95 -1.50
C PRO A 370 -7.82 16.50 -1.19
N PHE A 371 -6.96 15.50 -1.44
CA PHE A 371 -7.31 14.09 -1.26
C PHE A 371 -7.52 13.72 0.20
N ARG A 372 -8.62 13.03 0.49
CA ARG A 372 -8.85 12.40 1.79
C ARG A 372 -9.40 11.00 1.62
N TRP A 373 -8.97 10.08 2.48
CA TRP A 373 -9.56 8.76 2.56
C TRP A 373 -11.06 8.81 2.83
N ASP A 374 -11.81 7.97 2.15
CA ASP A 374 -13.18 7.63 2.54
C ASP A 374 -13.16 6.35 3.40
N PHE A 375 -13.23 6.54 4.71
CA PHE A 375 -13.35 5.47 5.69
C PHE A 375 -14.81 4.97 5.74
N ALA A 376 -15.17 4.09 4.80
CA ALA A 376 -16.53 3.57 4.69
C ALA A 376 -16.80 2.51 5.79
N ASN A 377 -17.61 2.87 6.78
CA ASN A 377 -18.13 1.93 7.76
C ASN A 377 -19.12 0.95 7.09
N ILE A 378 -18.94 -0.36 7.30
CA ILE A 378 -19.77 -1.38 6.64
C ILE A 378 -21.27 -1.21 6.91
N GLY A 379 -21.67 -0.86 8.13
CA GLY A 379 -23.08 -0.63 8.47
C GLY A 379 -23.65 0.59 7.72
N GLY A 380 -22.83 1.65 7.59
CA GLY A 380 -23.20 2.87 6.87
C GLY A 380 -23.23 2.75 5.35
N MET A 381 -22.50 1.77 4.78
CA MET A 381 -22.48 1.53 3.33
C MET A 381 -23.88 1.21 2.76
N ARG A 382 -24.79 0.62 3.56
CA ARG A 382 -26.17 0.40 3.16
C ARG A 382 -26.91 1.70 2.86
N ALA A 383 -26.78 2.70 3.75
CA ALA A 383 -27.43 4.01 3.60
C ALA A 383 -26.82 4.83 2.45
N ARG A 384 -25.58 4.52 2.06
CA ARG A 384 -24.87 5.10 0.93
C ARG A 384 -25.07 4.33 -0.38
N ASN A 385 -26.07 3.44 -0.43
CA ASN A 385 -26.41 2.60 -1.58
C ASN A 385 -25.20 1.87 -2.19
N ALA A 386 -24.23 1.45 -1.37
CA ALA A 386 -22.98 0.91 -1.88
C ALA A 386 -23.22 -0.42 -2.61
N GLN A 387 -22.63 -0.56 -3.80
CA GLN A 387 -22.71 -1.78 -4.60
C GLN A 387 -21.32 -2.09 -5.16
N LYS A 388 -20.93 -3.36 -5.13
CA LYS A 388 -19.74 -3.80 -5.86
C LYS A 388 -20.06 -3.77 -7.35
N ILE A 389 -19.15 -3.22 -8.14
CA ILE A 389 -19.24 -3.22 -9.60
C ILE A 389 -18.02 -3.87 -10.22
N GLU A 390 -18.20 -4.41 -11.42
CA GLU A 390 -17.11 -4.93 -12.24
C GLU A 390 -16.88 -3.98 -13.40
N ILE A 391 -15.62 -3.78 -13.78
CA ILE A 391 -15.23 -2.91 -14.87
C ILE A 391 -14.27 -3.68 -15.76
N ASP A 392 -14.57 -3.71 -17.06
CA ASP A 392 -13.72 -4.37 -18.04
C ASP A 392 -12.38 -3.62 -18.25
N GLU A 393 -11.49 -4.19 -19.05
CA GLU A 393 -10.17 -3.61 -19.32
C GLU A 393 -10.24 -2.27 -20.07
N LEU A 394 -11.40 -1.93 -20.65
CA LEU A 394 -11.65 -0.68 -21.37
C LEU A 394 -12.32 0.40 -20.50
N GLY A 395 -12.61 0.10 -19.23
CA GLY A 395 -13.25 1.05 -18.33
C GLY A 395 -14.78 1.08 -18.44
N ARG A 396 -15.41 0.03 -18.97
CA ARG A 396 -16.88 -0.06 -19.06
C ARG A 396 -17.42 -0.81 -17.87
N VAL A 397 -18.48 -0.29 -17.25
CA VAL A 397 -19.17 -0.95 -16.15
C VAL A 397 -19.89 -2.18 -16.68
N CYS A 398 -19.54 -3.35 -16.14
CA CYS A 398 -20.22 -4.62 -16.40
C CYS A 398 -21.44 -4.73 -15.47
N GLY A 399 -22.60 -5.07 -16.06
CA GLY A 399 -23.89 -5.15 -15.36
C GLY A 399 -24.15 -6.46 -14.65
#